data_AF-A0A6A0B907-F1
#
_entry.id   AF-A0A6A0B907-F1
#
_cell.length_a   1.000
_cell.length_b   1.000
_cell.length_c   1.000
_cell.angle_alpha   90.00
_cell.angle_beta   90.00
_cell.angle_gamma   90.00
#
_symmetry.space_group_name_H-M   'P 1'
#
loop_
_entity.id
_entity.type
_entity.pdbx_description
1 polymer ?
#
loop_
_entity_poly.entity_id
_entity_poly.type
_entity_poly.pdbx_seq_one_letter_code
_entity_poly.pdbx_strand_id
1 'polypeptide(L)'
;MRDSVKEDLRYIELMMYNIERIRENMTRFSKLGIDLSDEMVVENISFNLSQMGEQASLAKLSEETKEKYPEVDWNSIRLLRNFIDHEYNNIPKREILDAVRIDVTKLEKILPVIYDDLRHRNNFRKD
;
A
#
# COMPACT_ATOMS: atom_id res chain seq x y z
N MET A 1 -1.58 18.99 -19.31
CA MET A 1 -0.71 17.94 -18.73
C MET A 1 -1.15 17.78 -17.29
N ARG A 2 -1.61 16.60 -16.86
CA ARG A 2 -1.93 16.35 -15.45
C ARG A 2 -0.71 16.71 -14.61
N ASP A 3 -0.89 17.39 -13.49
CA ASP A 3 0.22 17.61 -12.56
C ASP A 3 0.48 16.30 -11.80
N SER A 4 1.16 15.39 -12.50
CA SER A 4 1.38 13.99 -12.09
C SER A 4 1.98 13.88 -10.69
N VAL A 5 2.84 14.83 -10.29
CA VAL A 5 3.52 14.82 -8.99
C VAL A 5 2.54 15.05 -7.83
N LYS A 6 1.56 15.95 -8.00
CA LYS A 6 0.56 16.21 -6.95
C LYS A 6 -0.38 15.01 -6.76
N GLU A 7 -0.75 14.34 -7.84
CA GLU A 7 -1.56 13.12 -7.78
C GLU A 7 -0.76 11.97 -7.17
N ASP A 8 0.49 11.78 -7.59
CA ASP A 8 1.40 10.76 -7.04
C ASP A 8 1.62 10.95 -5.54
N LEU A 9 1.81 12.19 -5.06
CA LEU A 9 1.89 12.49 -3.63
C LEU A 9 0.68 11.96 -2.86
N ARG A 10 -0.52 12.22 -3.39
CA ARG A 10 -1.78 11.75 -2.79
C ARG A 10 -1.84 10.22 -2.79
N TYR A 11 -1.40 9.56 -3.87
CA TYR A 11 -1.42 8.09 -3.93
C TYR A 11 -0.44 7.45 -2.95
N ILE A 12 0.76 8.00 -2.81
CA ILE A 12 1.76 7.55 -1.83
C ILE A 12 1.25 7.79 -0.40
N GLU A 13 0.66 8.95 -0.11
CA GLU A 13 0.03 9.25 1.18
C GLU A 13 -1.10 8.26 1.52
N LEU A 14 -1.96 7.94 0.54
CA LEU A 14 -3.01 6.94 0.72
C LEU A 14 -2.43 5.54 0.97
N MET A 15 -1.34 5.14 0.32
CA MET A 15 -0.68 3.86 0.63
C MET A 15 -0.17 3.86 2.07
N MET A 16 0.53 4.91 2.50
CA MET A 16 1.03 5.04 3.88
C MET A 16 -0.10 4.96 4.91
N TYR A 17 -1.23 5.65 4.65
CA TYR A 17 -2.42 5.57 5.48
C TYR A 17 -2.95 4.14 5.61
N ASN A 18 -3.06 3.39 4.50
CA ASN A 18 -3.53 1.99 4.54
C ASN A 18 -2.56 1.08 5.33
N ILE A 19 -1.25 1.32 5.24
CA ILE A 19 -0.25 0.61 6.05
C ILE A 19 -0.46 0.89 7.54
N GLU A 20 -0.63 2.15 7.92
CA GLU A 20 -0.89 2.54 9.31
C GLU A 20 -2.16 1.86 9.83
N ARG A 21 -3.25 1.87 9.04
CA ARG A 21 -4.50 1.20 9.39
C ARG A 21 -4.33 -0.30 9.63
N ILE A 22 -3.53 -0.99 8.81
CA ILE A 22 -3.19 -2.40 9.03
C ILE A 22 -2.49 -2.57 10.39
N ARG A 23 -1.46 -1.77 10.67
CA ARG A 23 -0.69 -1.85 11.93
C ARG A 23 -1.53 -1.57 13.16
N GLU A 24 -2.32 -0.51 13.12
CA GLU A 24 -3.22 -0.11 14.20
C GLU A 24 -4.25 -1.19 14.49
N ASN A 25 -4.91 -1.72 13.45
CA ASN A 25 -5.96 -2.72 13.63
C ASN A 25 -5.39 -4.05 14.13
N MET A 26 -4.26 -4.53 13.59
CA MET A 26 -3.58 -5.72 14.13
C MET A 26 -3.25 -5.54 15.60
N THR A 27 -2.67 -4.40 15.98
CA THR A 27 -2.35 -4.08 17.38
C THR A 27 -3.61 -4.04 18.25
N ARG A 28 -4.67 -3.40 17.78
CA ARG A 28 -5.95 -3.29 18.48
C ARG A 28 -6.59 -4.66 18.70
N PHE A 29 -6.65 -5.50 17.67
CA PHE A 29 -7.25 -6.83 17.76
C PHE A 29 -6.46 -7.75 18.68
N SER A 30 -5.12 -7.75 18.60
CA SER A 30 -4.29 -8.49 19.55
C SER A 30 -4.50 -8.04 21.00
N LYS A 31 -4.65 -6.73 21.26
CA LYS A 31 -4.98 -6.19 22.60
C LYS A 31 -6.35 -6.64 23.11
N LEU A 32 -7.29 -6.89 22.20
CA LEU A 32 -8.62 -7.42 22.52
C LEU A 32 -8.65 -8.96 22.64
N GLY A 33 -7.53 -9.63 22.43
CA GLY A 33 -7.44 -11.09 22.45
C GLY A 33 -8.04 -11.77 21.21
N ILE A 34 -8.24 -11.03 20.12
CA ILE A 34 -8.75 -11.57 18.85
C ILE A 34 -7.57 -12.10 18.03
N ASP A 35 -7.71 -13.32 17.53
CA ASP A 35 -6.72 -13.96 16.66
C ASP A 35 -6.59 -13.19 15.35
N LEU A 36 -5.38 -12.98 14.85
CA LEU A 36 -5.16 -12.28 13.57
C LEU A 36 -5.64 -13.09 12.35
N SER A 37 -5.89 -14.38 12.53
CA SER A 37 -6.55 -15.25 11.55
C SER A 37 -8.09 -15.26 11.69
N ASP A 38 -8.65 -14.48 12.60
CA ASP A 38 -10.09 -14.20 12.60
C ASP A 38 -10.51 -13.57 11.26
N GLU A 39 -11.66 -13.99 10.75
CA GLU A 39 -12.15 -13.58 9.42
C GLU A 39 -12.27 -12.06 9.31
N MET A 40 -12.85 -11.40 10.30
CA MET A 40 -13.00 -9.93 10.31
C MET A 40 -11.65 -9.22 10.26
N VAL A 41 -10.62 -9.78 10.92
CA VAL A 41 -9.26 -9.21 10.91
C VAL A 41 -8.63 -9.36 9.54
N VAL A 42 -8.74 -10.54 8.94
CA VAL A 42 -8.18 -10.82 7.61
C VAL A 42 -8.91 -10.02 6.53
N GLU A 43 -10.24 -9.87 6.59
CA GLU A 43 -11.02 -8.99 5.71
C GLU A 43 -10.54 -7.55 5.80
N ASN A 44 -10.34 -7.03 7.02
CA ASN A 44 -9.85 -5.68 7.22
C ASN A 44 -8.45 -5.47 6.62
N ILE A 45 -7.53 -6.41 6.85
CA ILE A 45 -6.18 -6.37 6.27
C ILE A 45 -6.27 -6.39 4.74
N SER A 46 -7.05 -7.33 4.20
CA SER A 46 -7.19 -7.54 2.75
C SER A 46 -7.76 -6.31 2.05
N PHE A 47 -8.73 -5.65 2.66
CA PHE A 47 -9.27 -4.38 2.16
C PHE A 47 -8.17 -3.33 2.00
N ASN A 48 -7.35 -3.11 3.04
CA ASN A 48 -6.29 -2.10 3.00
C ASN A 48 -5.19 -2.48 1.99
N LEU A 49 -4.84 -3.76 1.88
CA LEU A 49 -3.91 -4.24 0.85
C LEU A 49 -4.44 -4.02 -0.57
N SER A 50 -5.73 -4.27 -0.81
CA SER A 50 -6.38 -3.98 -2.09
C SER A 50 -6.35 -2.49 -2.42
N GLN A 51 -6.60 -1.61 -1.43
CA GLN A 51 -6.49 -0.16 -1.61
C GLN A 51 -5.05 0.29 -1.97
N MET A 52 -4.03 -0.35 -1.41
CA MET A 52 -2.63 -0.08 -1.77
C MET A 52 -2.35 -0.48 -3.22
N GLY A 53 -2.75 -1.69 -3.63
CA GLY A 53 -2.57 -2.17 -5.00
C GLY A 53 -3.30 -1.31 -6.04
N GLU A 54 -4.48 -0.81 -5.69
CA GLU A 54 -5.22 0.12 -6.52
C GLU A 54 -4.44 1.44 -6.73
N GLN A 55 -3.84 2.01 -5.68
CA GLN A 55 -3.02 3.22 -5.82
C GLN A 55 -1.75 2.99 -6.67
N ALA A 56 -1.18 1.78 -6.65
CA ALA A 56 0.02 1.42 -7.43
C ALA A 56 -0.27 1.17 -8.93
N SER A 57 -1.54 1.17 -9.33
CA SER A 57 -1.96 0.85 -10.69
C SER A 57 -1.43 1.84 -11.74
N LEU A 58 -1.37 1.38 -13.00
CA LEU A 58 -0.99 2.19 -14.17
C LEU A 58 -1.92 3.41 -14.38
N ALA A 59 -3.15 3.36 -13.88
CA ALA A 59 -4.13 4.43 -14.01
C ALA A 59 -3.95 5.55 -12.95
N LYS A 60 -3.11 5.32 -11.93
CA LYS A 60 -2.94 6.21 -10.79
C LYS A 60 -1.51 6.69 -10.66
N LEU A 61 -0.65 5.94 -10.00
CA LEU A 61 0.75 6.32 -9.83
C LEU A 61 1.42 6.40 -11.20
N SER A 62 2.08 7.52 -11.49
CA SER A 62 2.69 7.76 -12.81
C SER A 62 3.86 6.82 -13.08
N GLU A 63 4.12 6.54 -14.37
CA GLU A 63 5.29 5.77 -14.79
C GLU A 63 6.60 6.49 -14.43
N GLU A 64 6.63 7.82 -14.50
CA GLU A 64 7.80 8.63 -14.10
C GLU A 64 8.21 8.35 -12.65
N THR A 65 7.25 8.26 -11.73
CA THR A 65 7.52 7.92 -10.33
C THR A 65 7.96 6.46 -10.19
N LYS A 66 7.35 5.53 -10.92
CA LYS A 66 7.72 4.10 -10.85
C LYS A 66 9.13 3.85 -11.38
N GLU A 67 9.47 4.46 -12.51
CA GLU A 67 10.79 4.38 -13.14
C GLU A 67 11.89 5.02 -12.26
N LYS A 68 11.55 6.05 -11.49
CA LYS A 68 12.47 6.68 -10.54
C LYS A 68 12.78 5.79 -9.33
N TYR A 69 11.87 4.91 -8.94
CA TYR A 69 11.99 4.02 -7.77
C TYR A 69 11.88 2.54 -8.18
N PRO A 70 12.81 2.01 -9.01
CA PRO A 70 12.74 0.65 -9.53
C PRO A 70 13.01 -0.43 -8.47
N GLU A 71 13.53 -0.07 -7.31
CA GLU A 71 13.70 -0.95 -6.16
C GLU A 71 12.36 -1.39 -5.54
N VAL A 72 11.29 -0.65 -5.81
CA VAL A 72 9.93 -1.00 -5.40
C VAL A 72 9.28 -1.80 -6.52
N ASP A 73 8.85 -3.02 -6.22
CA ASP A 73 8.10 -3.85 -7.16
C ASP A 73 6.64 -3.38 -7.26
N TRP A 74 6.43 -2.27 -7.97
CA TRP A 74 5.12 -1.66 -8.20
C TRP A 74 4.13 -2.63 -8.86
N ASN A 75 4.64 -3.53 -9.70
CA ASN A 75 3.80 -4.50 -10.38
C ASN A 75 3.25 -5.55 -9.41
N SER A 76 4.08 -6.05 -8.49
CA SER A 76 3.61 -6.98 -7.44
C SER A 76 2.61 -6.31 -6.49
N ILE A 77 2.82 -5.05 -6.12
CA ILE A 77 1.85 -4.28 -5.32
C ILE A 77 0.51 -4.15 -6.06
N ARG A 78 0.55 -3.82 -7.36
CA ARG A 78 -0.65 -3.74 -8.19
C ARG A 78 -1.36 -5.09 -8.30
N LEU A 79 -0.61 -6.18 -8.51
CA LEU A 79 -1.16 -7.52 -8.63
C LEU A 79 -1.75 -8.03 -7.32
N LEU A 80 -1.31 -7.52 -6.16
CA LEU A 80 -1.91 -7.82 -4.86
C LEU A 80 -3.40 -7.51 -4.83
N ARG A 81 -3.83 -6.40 -5.43
CA ARG A 81 -5.25 -6.04 -5.54
C ARG A 81 -6.02 -7.07 -6.38
N ASN A 82 -5.46 -7.51 -7.51
CA ASN A 82 -6.10 -8.54 -8.33
C ASN A 82 -6.19 -9.88 -7.59
N PHE A 83 -5.13 -10.25 -6.88
CA PHE A 83 -5.08 -11.50 -6.13
C PHE A 83 -6.09 -11.48 -4.97
N ILE A 84 -6.15 -10.39 -4.22
CA ILE A 84 -7.13 -10.24 -3.13
C ILE A 84 -8.55 -10.17 -3.68
N ASP A 85 -8.84 -9.31 -4.65
CA ASP A 85 -10.22 -9.09 -5.11
C ASP A 85 -10.83 -10.34 -5.81
N HIS A 86 -10.01 -11.21 -6.39
CA HIS A 86 -10.47 -12.39 -7.13
C HIS A 86 -10.30 -13.72 -6.39
N GLU A 87 -9.26 -13.87 -5.58
CA GLU A 87 -8.92 -15.15 -4.93
C GLU A 87 -9.13 -15.15 -3.41
N TYR A 88 -9.68 -14.06 -2.82
CA TYR A 88 -9.84 -13.93 -1.36
C TYR A 88 -10.37 -15.18 -0.66
N ASN A 89 -11.43 -15.80 -1.22
CA ASN A 89 -12.07 -16.98 -0.65
C ASN A 89 -11.23 -18.27 -0.72
N ASN A 90 -10.20 -18.29 -1.58
CA ASN A 90 -9.34 -19.43 -1.85
C ASN A 90 -7.95 -19.31 -1.18
N ILE A 91 -7.60 -18.14 -0.64
CA ILE A 91 -6.28 -17.88 -0.07
C ILE A 91 -6.22 -18.31 1.40
N PRO A 92 -5.21 -19.10 1.80
CA PRO A 92 -4.96 -19.35 3.22
C PRO A 92 -4.71 -18.02 3.95
N LYS A 93 -5.47 -17.74 5.00
CA LYS A 93 -5.34 -16.54 5.84
C LYS A 93 -3.90 -16.21 6.26
N ARG A 94 -3.08 -17.25 6.45
CA ARG A 94 -1.66 -17.13 6.75
C ARG A 94 -0.87 -16.39 5.67
N GLU A 95 -1.15 -16.62 4.39
CA GLU A 95 -0.46 -15.95 3.28
C GLU A 95 -0.72 -14.45 3.28
N ILE A 96 -1.95 -14.03 3.57
CA ILE A 96 -2.31 -12.61 3.73
C ILE A 96 -1.51 -11.98 4.89
N LEU A 97 -1.40 -12.68 6.02
CA LEU A 97 -0.62 -12.21 7.16
C LEU A 97 0.89 -12.17 6.88
N ASP A 98 1.41 -13.11 6.10
CA ASP A 98 2.83 -13.15 5.73
C ASP A 98 3.17 -12.01 4.75
N ALA A 99 2.27 -11.67 3.81
CA ALA A 99 2.40 -10.49 2.95
C ALA A 99 2.52 -9.18 3.76
N VAL A 100 1.75 -9.05 4.86
CA VAL A 100 1.88 -7.90 5.77
C VAL A 100 3.24 -7.88 6.48
N ARG A 101 3.73 -9.05 6.92
CA ARG A 101 5.01 -9.12 7.66
C ARG A 101 6.20 -8.80 6.77
N ILE A 102 6.17 -9.25 5.51
CA ILE A 102 7.31 -9.17 4.60
C ILE A 102 7.22 -7.92 3.72
N ASP A 103 6.16 -7.79 2.94
CA ASP A 103 6.11 -6.81 1.85
C ASP A 103 5.62 -5.45 2.32
N VAL A 104 4.57 -5.41 3.15
CA VAL A 104 4.10 -4.14 3.74
C VAL A 104 5.18 -3.49 4.59
N THR A 105 5.95 -4.26 5.35
CA THR A 105 7.08 -3.73 6.16
C THR A 105 8.17 -3.08 5.31
N LYS A 106 8.41 -3.56 4.08
CA LYS A 106 9.36 -2.92 3.16
C LYS A 106 8.79 -1.61 2.63
N LEU A 107 7.51 -1.61 2.25
CA LEU A 107 6.81 -0.42 1.74
C LEU A 107 6.74 0.69 2.80
N GLU A 108 6.45 0.32 4.05
CA GLU A 108 6.42 1.23 5.20
C GLU A 108 7.71 2.04 5.36
N LYS A 109 8.85 1.44 4.99
CA LYS A 109 10.17 2.12 5.08
C LYS A 109 10.47 3.03 3.89
N ILE A 110 10.05 2.65 2.68
CA ILE A 110 10.44 3.37 1.46
C ILE A 110 9.43 4.45 1.05
N LEU A 111 8.13 4.27 1.32
CA LEU A 111 7.10 5.25 0.94
C LEU A 111 7.32 6.66 1.52
N PRO A 112 7.76 6.84 2.78
CA PRO A 112 8.08 8.19 3.30
C PRO A 112 9.21 8.88 2.52
N VAL A 113 10.23 8.12 2.10
CA VAL A 113 11.35 8.65 1.30
C VAL A 113 10.86 9.13 -0.06
N ILE A 114 10.01 8.33 -0.72
CA ILE A 114 9.38 8.68 -2.00
C ILE A 114 8.50 9.93 -1.83
N TYR A 115 7.70 9.98 -0.77
CA TYR A 115 6.82 11.11 -0.48
C TYR A 115 7.61 12.42 -0.33
N ASP A 116 8.67 12.42 0.47
CA ASP A 116 9.47 13.63 0.70
C ASP A 116 10.16 14.12 -0.57
N ASP A 117 10.70 13.23 -1.40
CA ASP A 117 11.24 13.61 -2.71
C ASP A 117 10.18 14.23 -3.62
N LEU A 118 9.01 13.58 -3.78
CA LEU A 118 7.92 14.12 -4.59
C LEU A 118 7.43 15.47 -4.05
N ARG A 119 7.41 15.65 -2.73
CA ARG A 119 6.99 16.88 -2.06
C ARG A 119 7.95 18.02 -2.39
N HIS A 120 9.26 17.78 -2.32
CA HIS A 120 10.26 18.77 -2.73
C HIS A 120 10.09 19.16 -4.20
N ARG A 121 9.93 18.19 -5.11
CA ARG A 121 9.71 18.43 -6.54
C ARG A 121 8.45 19.26 -6.82
N ASN A 122 7.37 19.00 -6.10
CA ASN A 122 6.12 19.75 -6.21
C ASN A 122 6.26 21.20 -5.75
N ASN A 123 7.11 21.47 -4.74
CA ASN A 123 7.36 22.83 -4.26
C ASN A 123 8.16 23.65 -5.28
N PHE A 124 9.19 23.07 -5.90
CA PHE A 124 10.00 23.74 -6.94
C PHE A 124 9.23 24.01 -8.26
N ARG A 125 8.08 23.36 -8.48
CA ARG A 125 7.21 23.62 -9.63
C ARG A 125 6.26 24.82 -9.43
N LYS A 126 6.17 25.35 -8.20
CA LYS A 126 5.26 26.44 -7.83
C LYS A 126 5.93 27.82 -7.84
N ASP A 127 7.24 27.86 -8.07
CA ASP A 127 8.04 29.07 -8.27
C ASP A 127 8.26 29.33 -9.78
#